data_AF-A0A356QHR0-F1
#
_entry.id   AF-A0A356QHR0-F1
#
_cell.length_a   1.000
_cell.length_b   1.000
_cell.length_c   1.000
_cell.angle_alpha   90.00
_cell.angle_beta   90.00
_cell.angle_gamma   90.00
#
_symmetry.space_group_name_H-M   'P 1'
#
loop_
_entity.id
_entity.type
_entity.pdbx_description
1 polymer ?
#
loop_
_entity_poly.entity_id
_entity_poly.type
_entity_poly.pdbx_seq_one_letter_code
_entity_poly.pdbx_strand_id
1 'polypeptide(L)'
;TMINGLGVLGWGVGGIEAEAAMLGQPVSMLIPEVIGFKLTGKLQEGITATDLVLTVTEMLRKKGVVGKFVEFYGDGLKDLPLADRATIANMAPEYG
;
A
#
# COMPACT_ATOMS: atom_id res chain seq x y z
N THR A 1 1.46 2.60 -2.94
CA THR A 1 1.84 2.49 -4.37
C THR A 1 2.91 1.43 -4.53
N MET A 2 3.13 0.90 -5.74
CA MET A 2 3.88 -0.36 -6.00
C MET A 2 5.22 -0.50 -5.26
N ILE A 3 6.05 0.55 -5.26
CA ILE A 3 7.40 0.52 -4.64
C ILE A 3 7.36 0.29 -3.13
N ASN A 4 6.24 0.59 -2.47
CA ASN A 4 6.05 0.38 -1.04
C ASN A 4 6.06 -1.11 -0.67
N GLY A 5 5.77 -2.00 -1.63
CA GLY A 5 5.89 -3.45 -1.44
C GLY A 5 7.34 -3.92 -1.17
N LEU A 6 8.32 -3.11 -1.55
CA LEU A 6 9.76 -3.30 -1.27
C LEU A 6 10.23 -2.62 0.04
N GLY A 7 9.34 -1.96 0.78
CA GLY A 7 9.70 -1.19 1.97
C GLY A 7 10.28 0.20 1.68
N VAL A 8 10.16 0.70 0.44
CA VAL A 8 10.53 2.06 0.07
C VAL A 8 9.27 2.93 0.13
N LEU A 9 9.25 3.93 0.99
CA LEU A 9 8.10 4.83 1.09
C LEU A 9 8.08 5.80 -0.10
N GLY A 10 7.05 5.70 -0.95
CA GLY A 10 6.81 6.63 -2.06
C GLY A 10 5.35 6.67 -2.48
N TRP A 11 4.97 7.72 -3.21
CA TRP A 11 3.65 7.91 -3.80
C TRP A 11 3.72 8.86 -5.00
N GLY A 12 2.63 8.95 -5.76
CA GLY A 12 2.54 9.88 -6.89
C GLY A 12 2.28 11.30 -6.42
N VAL A 13 2.98 12.27 -7.02
CA VAL A 13 2.79 13.71 -6.81
C VAL A 13 2.56 14.41 -8.15
N GLY A 14 2.09 15.66 -8.12
CA GLY A 14 2.00 16.48 -9.32
C GLY A 14 3.39 16.84 -9.88
N GLY A 15 3.43 17.27 -11.15
CA GLY A 15 4.69 17.61 -11.83
C GLY A 15 5.44 18.76 -11.17
N ILE A 16 4.72 19.77 -10.66
CA ILE A 16 5.31 20.94 -10.00
C ILE A 16 5.98 20.53 -8.68
N GLU A 17 5.33 19.68 -7.89
CA GLU A 17 5.89 19.16 -6.64
C GLU A 17 7.13 18.30 -6.91
N ALA A 18 7.11 17.50 -7.98
CA ALA A 18 8.26 16.71 -8.39
C ALA A 18 9.45 17.61 -8.79
N GLU A 19 9.22 18.65 -9.60
CA GLU A 19 10.25 19.62 -9.98
C GLU A 19 10.81 20.38 -8.77
N ALA A 20 9.94 20.81 -7.85
CA ALA A 20 10.36 21.46 -6.61
C ALA A 20 11.27 20.52 -5.78
N ALA A 21 10.92 19.24 -5.68
CA ALA A 21 11.75 18.24 -4.99
C ALA A 21 13.11 18.05 -5.68
N MET A 22 13.18 18.10 -7.02
CA MET A 22 14.45 18.06 -7.76
C MET A 22 15.34 19.28 -7.46
N LEU A 23 14.74 20.42 -7.13
CA LEU A 23 15.45 21.64 -6.70
C LEU A 23 15.74 21.66 -5.18
N GLY A 24 15.53 20.55 -4.49
CA GLY A 24 15.80 20.40 -3.06
C GLY A 24 14.71 20.98 -2.15
N GLN A 25 13.53 21.32 -2.68
CA GLN A 25 12.40 21.72 -1.84
C GLN A 25 11.78 20.48 -1.18
N PRO A 26 11.49 20.53 0.14
CA PRO A 26 10.82 19.43 0.80
C PRO A 26 9.36 19.30 0.34
N VAL A 27 8.86 18.07 0.26
CA VAL A 27 7.43 17.81 0.04
C VAL A 27 6.67 18.11 1.33
N SER A 28 5.75 19.06 1.28
CA SER A 28 4.87 19.38 2.40
C SER A 28 3.70 18.40 2.44
N MET A 29 3.46 17.81 3.61
CA MET A 29 2.31 16.93 3.84
C MET A 29 1.82 17.07 5.28
N LEU A 30 0.52 16.86 5.48
CA LEU A 30 -0.01 16.62 6.82
C LEU A 30 0.53 15.28 7.33
N ILE A 31 0.77 15.19 8.64
CA ILE A 31 1.12 13.91 9.27
C ILE A 31 -0.09 12.97 9.09
N PRO A 32 0.05 11.88 8.32
CA PRO A 32 -1.08 11.01 8.02
C PRO A 32 -1.35 10.09 9.20
N GLU A 33 -2.63 9.72 9.37
CA GLU A 33 -2.96 8.56 10.19
C GLU A 33 -2.41 7.28 9.55
N VAL A 34 -2.01 6.31 10.37
CA VAL A 34 -1.53 5.00 9.91
C VAL A 34 -2.53 3.92 10.33
N ILE A 35 -3.10 3.25 9.35
CA ILE A 35 -4.00 2.11 9.51
C ILE A 35 -3.18 0.82 9.41
N GLY A 36 -3.04 0.13 10.54
CA GLY A 36 -2.40 -1.18 10.55
C GLY A 36 -3.30 -2.26 9.95
N PHE A 37 -2.85 -2.93 8.90
CA PHE A 37 -3.51 -4.09 8.29
C PHE A 37 -2.78 -5.38 8.70
N LYS A 38 -3.40 -6.16 9.60
CA LYS A 38 -2.79 -7.40 10.10
C LYS A 38 -3.10 -8.58 9.19
N LEU A 39 -2.06 -9.22 8.66
CA LEU A 39 -2.14 -10.49 7.95
C LEU A 39 -1.81 -11.65 8.89
N THR A 40 -2.69 -12.64 8.92
CA THR A 40 -2.56 -13.85 9.74
C THR A 40 -2.84 -15.09 8.93
N GLY A 41 -2.19 -16.21 9.27
CA GLY A 41 -2.37 -17.48 8.57
C GLY A 41 -1.64 -17.51 7.22
N LYS A 42 -2.04 -18.45 6.37
CA LYS A 42 -1.48 -18.68 5.04
C LYS A 42 -2.60 -18.76 4.01
N LEU A 43 -2.31 -18.40 2.76
CA LEU A 43 -3.24 -18.60 1.66
C LEU A 43 -3.51 -20.10 1.48
N GLN A 44 -4.78 -20.45 1.30
CA GLN A 44 -5.18 -21.83 1.00
C GLN A 44 -4.79 -22.19 -0.44
N GLU A 45 -4.61 -23.48 -0.69
CA GLU A 45 -4.35 -23.98 -2.04
C GLU A 45 -5.49 -23.59 -2.99
N GLY A 46 -5.14 -23.15 -4.19
CA GLY A 46 -6.10 -22.68 -5.20
C GLY A 46 -6.46 -21.19 -5.09
N ILE A 47 -6.08 -20.49 -4.01
CA ILE A 47 -6.23 -19.03 -3.92
C ILE A 47 -5.12 -18.34 -4.70
N THR A 48 -5.50 -17.38 -5.54
CA THR A 48 -4.56 -16.62 -6.36
C THR A 48 -4.18 -15.29 -5.70
N ALA A 49 -3.09 -14.68 -6.19
CA ALA A 49 -2.70 -13.33 -5.79
C ALA A 49 -3.80 -12.30 -6.06
N THR A 50 -4.54 -12.46 -7.17
CA THR A 50 -5.67 -11.59 -7.53
C THR A 50 -6.79 -11.66 -6.49
N ASP A 51 -7.13 -12.87 -6.01
CA ASP A 51 -8.17 -13.03 -4.98
C ASP A 51 -7.80 -12.30 -3.69
N LEU A 52 -6.53 -12.43 -3.27
CA LEU A 52 -6.02 -11.73 -2.10
C LEU A 52 -6.10 -10.21 -2.30
N VAL A 53 -5.58 -9.70 -3.42
CA VAL A 53 -5.49 -8.26 -3.69
C VAL A 53 -6.88 -7.62 -3.75
N LEU A 54 -7.83 -8.27 -4.44
CA LEU A 54 -9.20 -7.77 -4.52
C LEU A 54 -9.90 -7.80 -3.17
N THR A 55 -9.67 -8.84 -2.36
CA THR A 55 -10.21 -8.93 -1.00
C THR A 55 -9.67 -7.81 -0.11
N VAL A 56 -8.36 -7.58 -0.10
CA VAL A 56 -7.72 -6.50 0.68
C VAL A 56 -8.25 -5.13 0.23
N THR A 57 -8.33 -4.91 -1.08
CA THR A 57 -8.85 -3.65 -1.66
C THR A 57 -10.29 -3.40 -1.20
N GLU A 58 -11.15 -4.42 -1.27
CA GLU A 58 -12.56 -4.33 -0.88
C GLU A 58 -12.72 -3.98 0.61
N MET A 59 -11.93 -4.64 1.48
CA MET A 59 -11.91 -4.37 2.91
C MET A 59 -11.45 -2.95 3.24
N LEU A 60 -10.36 -2.49 2.62
CA LEU A 60 -9.81 -1.14 2.83
C LEU A 60 -10.76 -0.07 2.32
N ARG A 61 -11.39 -0.29 1.16
CA ARG A 61 -12.39 0.63 0.62
C ARG A 61 -13.59 0.78 1.53
N LYS A 62 -14.10 -0.34 2.08
CA LYS A 62 -15.20 -0.31 3.08
C LYS A 62 -14.79 0.40 4.38
N LYS A 63 -13.53 0.27 4.79
CA LYS A 63 -13.01 0.93 6.00
C LYS A 63 -12.88 2.45 5.84
N GLY A 64 -12.68 2.93 4.61
CA GLY A 64 -12.53 4.36 4.31
C GLY A 64 -11.15 4.87 4.72
N VAL A 65 -10.12 4.53 3.96
CA VAL A 65 -8.71 4.86 4.26
C VAL A 65 -8.17 6.04 3.45
N VAL A 66 -9.05 6.84 2.84
CA VAL A 66 -8.68 7.98 2.00
C VAL A 66 -7.75 8.94 2.73
N GLY A 67 -6.58 9.21 2.16
CA GLY A 67 -5.60 10.15 2.70
C GLY A 67 -4.87 9.64 3.95
N LYS A 68 -4.93 8.33 4.22
CA LYS A 68 -4.23 7.65 5.32
C LYS A 68 -3.18 6.71 4.77
N PHE A 69 -2.18 6.40 5.59
CA PHE A 69 -1.25 5.31 5.27
C PHE A 69 -1.85 3.98 5.70
N VAL A 70 -1.60 2.94 4.91
CA VAL A 70 -1.92 1.55 5.26
C VAL A 70 -0.60 0.81 5.41
N GLU A 71 -0.34 0.30 6.61
CA GLU A 71 0.87 -0.46 6.93
C GLU A 71 0.52 -1.93 7.19
N PHE A 72 1.08 -2.82 6.38
CA PHE A 72 0.85 -4.25 6.49
C PHE A 72 1.81 -4.88 7.50
N TYR A 73 1.26 -5.68 8.43
CA TYR A 73 2.04 -6.35 9.47
C TYR A 73 1.48 -7.73 9.80
N GLY A 74 2.18 -8.48 10.65
CA GLY A 74 1.74 -9.79 11.13
C GLY A 74 2.41 -10.97 10.42
N ASP A 75 2.20 -12.17 10.96
CA ASP A 75 2.94 -13.37 10.54
C ASP A 75 2.63 -13.83 9.12
N GLY A 76 1.42 -13.55 8.60
CA GLY A 76 1.03 -13.92 7.24
C GLY A 76 1.83 -13.17 6.16
N LEU A 77 2.49 -12.06 6.52
CA LEU A 77 3.33 -11.32 5.57
C LEU A 77 4.59 -12.11 5.17
N LYS A 78 5.11 -12.98 6.06
CA LYS A 78 6.32 -13.78 5.81
C LYS A 78 6.15 -14.75 4.64
N ASP A 79 4.95 -15.27 4.47
CA ASP A 79 4.60 -16.21 3.40
C ASP A 79 4.20 -15.49 2.10
N LEU A 80 4.12 -14.15 2.10
CA LEU A 80 3.70 -13.37 0.93
C LEU A 80 4.89 -13.03 0.03
N PRO A 81 4.92 -13.48 -1.24
CA PRO A 81 5.92 -13.09 -2.22
C PRO A 81 5.97 -11.59 -2.44
N LEU A 82 7.14 -11.09 -2.84
CA LEU A 82 7.32 -9.66 -3.13
C LEU A 82 6.36 -9.15 -4.21
N ALA A 83 6.13 -9.94 -5.27
CA ALA A 83 5.23 -9.57 -6.35
C ALA A 83 3.81 -9.29 -5.84
N ASP A 84 3.33 -10.11 -4.90
CA ASP A 84 1.99 -9.97 -4.33
C ASP A 84 1.92 -8.74 -3.42
N ARG A 85 2.97 -8.49 -2.61
CA ARG A 85 3.09 -7.25 -1.82
C ARG A 85 3.05 -6.01 -2.71
N ALA A 86 3.81 -6.02 -3.81
CA ALA A 86 3.84 -4.93 -4.78
C ALA A 86 2.48 -4.74 -5.47
N THR A 87 1.75 -5.83 -5.73
CA THR A 87 0.42 -5.79 -6.35
C THR A 87 -0.62 -5.17 -5.42
N ILE A 88 -0.63 -5.57 -4.14
CA ILE A 88 -1.49 -4.94 -3.12
C ILE A 88 -1.15 -3.45 -2.97
N ALA A 89 0.14 -3.11 -2.91
CA ALA A 89 0.60 -1.74 -2.76
C ALA A 89 0.30 -0.89 -4.00
N ASN A 90 0.33 -1.47 -5.20
CA ASN A 90 -0.01 -0.78 -6.44
C ASN A 90 -1.48 -0.37 -6.48
N MET A 91 -2.36 -1.17 -5.86
CA MET A 91 -3.80 -0.92 -5.79
C MET A 91 -4.22 0.14 -4.75
N ALA A 92 -3.27 0.91 -4.21
CA ALA A 92 -3.59 1.99 -3.26
C ALA A 92 -4.61 3.01 -3.78
N PRO A 93 -4.48 3.54 -5.01
CA PRO A 93 -5.47 4.47 -5.55
C PRO A 93 -6.92 3.94 -5.56
N GLU A 94 -7.11 2.62 -5.60
CA GLU A 94 -8.41 1.97 -5.65
C GLU A 94 -9.11 1.86 -4.29
N TYR A 95 -8.37 1.96 -3.18
CA TYR A 95 -8.93 1.95 -1.82
C TYR A 95 -8.80 3.28 -1.05
N GLY A 96 -8.10 4.27 -1.61
CA GLY A 96 -7.95 5.63 -1.06
C GLY A 96 -6.54 5.95 -0.57
#